data_AF-A0A960MVY0-F1
#
_entry.id   AF-A0A960MVY0-F1
#
_cell.length_a   1.000
_cell.length_b   1.000
_cell.length_c   1.000
_cell.angle_alpha   90.00
_cell.angle_beta   90.00
_cell.angle_gamma   90.00
#
_symmetry.space_group_name_H-M   'P 1'
#
loop_
_entity.id
_entity.type
_entity.pdbx_description
1 polymer ?
#
loop_
_entity_poly.entity_id
_entity_poly.type
_entity_poly.pdbx_seq_one_letter_code
_entity_poly.pdbx_strand_id
1 'polypeptide(L)'
;MDILNQLAVALGFATLAGLNLYLTVLVTGLAIRMDWIQLSSQYDQLSVLGSDWVLIAAGIFFALEFFSDKIPWVDSLWDGVHTLIRPVGGGLLAIQTLGTSDPA
;
A
#
# COMPACT_ATOMS: atom_id res chain seq x y z
N MET A 1 -11.64 4.09 -21.41
CA MET A 1 -12.21 4.01 -20.04
C MET A 1 -11.13 3.59 -19.03
N ASP A 2 -10.05 2.94 -19.45
CA ASP A 2 -9.01 2.39 -18.58
C ASP A 2 -8.28 3.44 -17.73
N ILE A 3 -7.96 4.61 -18.29
CA ILE A 3 -7.26 5.68 -17.56
C ILE A 3 -8.06 6.18 -16.35
N LEU A 4 -9.38 6.36 -16.50
CA LEU A 4 -10.23 6.78 -15.38
C LEU A 4 -10.27 5.71 -14.28
N ASN A 5 -10.27 4.44 -14.68
CA ASN A 5 -10.26 3.32 -13.73
C ASN A 5 -8.92 3.20 -13.00
N GLN A 6 -7.80 3.33 -13.72
CA GLN A 6 -6.46 3.36 -13.14
C GLN A 6 -6.29 4.53 -12.17
N LEU A 7 -6.76 5.73 -12.54
CA LEU A 7 -6.75 6.88 -11.65
C LEU A 7 -7.63 6.66 -10.41
N ALA A 8 -8.81 6.08 -10.57
CA ALA A 8 -9.68 5.76 -9.44
C ALA A 8 -9.01 4.78 -8.46
N VAL A 9 -8.36 3.74 -8.98
CA VAL A 9 -7.61 2.76 -8.18
C VAL A 9 -6.39 3.41 -7.52
N ALA A 10 -5.59 4.19 -8.27
CA ALA A 10 -4.41 4.89 -7.77
C ALA A 10 -4.77 5.88 -6.64
N LEU A 11 -5.84 6.65 -6.81
CA LEU A 11 -6.33 7.57 -5.79
C LEU A 11 -6.90 6.82 -4.58
N GLY A 12 -7.60 5.71 -4.80
CA GLY A 12 -8.06 4.82 -3.73
C GLY A 12 -6.91 4.31 -2.88
N PHE A 13 -5.85 3.79 -3.51
CA PHE A 13 -4.64 3.37 -2.81
C PHE A 13 -3.91 4.54 -2.12
N ALA A 14 -3.80 5.69 -2.76
CA ALA A 14 -3.15 6.86 -2.17
C ALA A 14 -3.87 7.34 -0.90
N THR A 15 -5.21 7.38 -0.91
CA THR A 15 -6.01 7.76 0.26
C THR A 15 -5.89 6.76 1.41
N LEU A 16 -5.99 5.46 1.11
CA LEU A 16 -5.83 4.40 2.10
C LEU A 16 -4.41 4.37 2.69
N ALA A 17 -3.39 4.53 1.86
CA ALA A 17 -2.00 4.60 2.28
C ALA A 17 -1.70 5.84 3.15
N GLY A 18 -2.41 6.95 2.93
CA GLY A 18 -2.35 8.13 3.77
C GLY A 18 -2.91 7.90 5.18
N LEU A 19 -3.95 7.06 5.31
CA LEU A 19 -4.49 6.64 6.61
C LEU A 19 -3.55 5.65 7.31
N ASN A 20 -3.23 4.54 6.66
CA ASN A 20 -2.29 3.55 7.17
C ASN A 20 -1.68 2.74 6.02
N LEU A 21 -0.43 3.04 5.69
CA LEU A 21 0.30 2.40 4.60
C LEU A 21 0.42 0.88 4.81
N TYR A 22 0.80 0.45 6.01
CA TYR A 22 1.10 -0.95 6.29
C TYR A 22 -0.16 -1.81 6.27
N LEU A 23 -1.25 -1.32 6.85
CA LEU A 23 -2.55 -1.98 6.78
C LEU A 23 -3.05 -2.05 5.34
N THR A 24 -2.88 -0.98 4.56
CA THR A 24 -3.27 -0.98 3.13
C THR A 24 -2.53 -2.07 2.36
N VAL A 25 -1.20 -2.13 2.50
CA VAL A 25 -0.37 -3.16 1.85
C VAL A 25 -0.74 -4.56 2.34
N LEU A 26 -0.97 -4.74 3.64
CA LEU A 26 -1.32 -6.02 4.23
C LEU A 26 -2.67 -6.55 3.73
N VAL A 27 -3.72 -5.72 3.79
CA VAL A 27 -5.07 -6.10 3.39
C VAL A 27 -5.12 -6.41 1.90
N THR A 28 -4.50 -5.56 1.07
CA THR A 28 -4.41 -5.81 -0.36
C THR A 28 -3.60 -7.05 -0.66
N GLY A 29 -2.42 -7.22 -0.08
CA GLY A 29 -1.60 -8.42 -0.27
C GLY A 29 -2.32 -9.71 0.14
N LEU A 30 -3.08 -9.68 1.24
CA LEU A 30 -3.88 -10.83 1.69
C LEU A 30 -5.01 -11.14 0.72
N ALA A 31 -5.70 -10.12 0.21
CA ALA A 31 -6.76 -10.29 -0.78
C ALA A 31 -6.22 -10.89 -2.09
N ILE A 32 -4.99 -10.55 -2.48
CA ILE A 32 -4.30 -11.15 -3.63
C ILE A 32 -3.91 -12.60 -3.33
N ARG A 33 -3.30 -12.87 -2.17
CA ARG A 33 -2.83 -14.21 -1.78
C ARG A 33 -3.97 -15.21 -1.62
N MET A 34 -5.13 -14.77 -1.14
CA MET A 34 -6.31 -15.60 -0.90
C MET A 34 -7.20 -15.72 -2.15
N ASP A 35 -6.76 -15.21 -3.30
CA ASP A 35 -7.53 -15.16 -4.56
C ASP A 35 -8.91 -14.48 -4.40
N TRP A 36 -9.06 -13.57 -3.42
CA TRP A 36 -10.27 -12.76 -3.27
C TRP A 36 -10.40 -11.74 -4.40
N ILE A 37 -9.27 -11.32 -4.97
CA ILE A 37 -9.19 -10.40 -6.09
C ILE A 37 -8.36 -11.08 -7.18
N GLN A 38 -8.96 -11.33 -8.33
CA GLN A 38 -8.24 -11.76 -9.52
C GLN A 38 -7.61 -10.54 -10.18
N LEU A 39 -6.28 -10.46 -10.20
CA LEU A 39 -5.58 -9.38 -10.88
C LEU A 39 -5.76 -9.54 -12.40
N SER A 40 -6.22 -8.48 -13.06
CA SER A 40 -6.10 -8.39 -14.51
C SER A 40 -4.64 -8.14 -14.90
N SER A 41 -4.28 -8.41 -16.15
CA SER A 41 -2.91 -8.20 -16.68
C SER A 41 -2.39 -6.77 -16.50
N GLN A 42 -3.29 -5.80 -16.33
CA GLN A 42 -2.98 -4.39 -16.11
C GLN A 42 -2.42 -4.12 -14.69
N TYR A 43 -2.73 -4.96 -13.71
CA TYR A 43 -2.32 -4.79 -12.32
C TYR A 43 -1.32 -5.85 -11.84
N ASP A 44 -0.73 -6.62 -12.77
CA ASP A 44 0.19 -7.73 -12.45
C ASP A 44 1.36 -7.30 -11.54
N GLN A 45 1.74 -6.03 -11.63
CA GLN A 45 2.73 -5.39 -10.77
C GLN A 45 2.36 -5.39 -9.26
N LEU A 46 1.07 -5.46 -8.91
CA LEU A 46 0.60 -5.55 -7.53
C LEU A 46 0.73 -6.98 -6.96
N SER A 47 0.99 -8.00 -7.78
CA SER A 47 1.17 -9.38 -7.31
C SER A 47 2.28 -9.50 -6.25
N VAL A 48 3.28 -8.61 -6.31
CA VAL A 48 4.37 -8.51 -5.35
C VAL A 48 3.86 -8.28 -3.92
N LEU A 49 2.72 -7.59 -3.73
CA LEU A 49 2.12 -7.39 -2.41
C LEU A 49 1.66 -8.70 -1.76
N GLY A 50 1.34 -9.73 -2.56
CA GLY A 50 0.93 -11.05 -2.08
C GLY A 50 2.10 -11.93 -1.58
N SER A 51 3.35 -11.50 -1.76
CA SER A 51 4.54 -12.24 -1.35
C SER A 51 4.60 -12.44 0.17
N ASP A 52 4.97 -13.64 0.62
CA ASP A 52 5.14 -14.01 2.05
C ASP A 52 5.98 -12.97 2.80
N TRP A 53 7.07 -12.51 2.18
CA TRP A 53 7.96 -11.52 2.79
C TRP A 53 7.31 -10.15 2.95
N VAL A 54 6.54 -9.71 1.95
CA VAL A 54 5.86 -8.40 1.99
C VAL A 54 4.74 -8.44 3.02
N LEU A 55 3.98 -9.53 3.09
CA LEU A 55 2.92 -9.71 4.08
C LEU A 55 3.45 -9.78 5.52
N ILE A 56 4.53 -10.53 5.75
CA ILE A 56 5.17 -10.60 7.07
C ILE A 56 5.69 -9.23 7.48
N ALA A 57 6.42 -8.53 6.58
CA ALA A 57 6.93 -7.20 6.86
C ALA A 57 5.79 -6.21 7.15
N ALA A 58 4.77 -6.14 6.30
CA ALA A 58 3.62 -5.27 6.48
C ALA A 58 2.87 -5.58 7.80
N GLY A 59 2.74 -6.86 8.17
CA GLY A 59 2.14 -7.27 9.44
C GLY A 59 2.93 -6.83 10.66
N ILE A 60 4.25 -6.94 10.62
CA ILE A 60 5.13 -6.46 11.70
C ILE A 60 5.03 -4.94 11.82
N PHE A 61 5.15 -4.20 10.72
CA PHE A 61 5.08 -2.74 10.75
C PHE A 61 3.70 -2.24 11.18
N PHE A 62 2.61 -2.89 10.74
CA PHE A 62 1.27 -2.59 11.20
C PHE A 62 1.11 -2.83 12.71
N ALA A 63 1.64 -3.94 13.23
CA ALA A 63 1.63 -4.20 14.66
C ALA A 63 2.43 -3.15 15.43
N LEU A 64 3.64 -2.81 14.94
CA LEU A 64 4.47 -1.76 15.54
C LEU A 64 3.77 -0.42 15.57
N GLU A 65 3.08 -0.03 14.49
CA GLU A 65 2.29 1.20 14.44
C GLU A 65 1.14 1.16 15.45
N PHE A 66 0.37 0.08 15.48
CA PHE A 66 -0.73 -0.11 16.44
C PHE A 66 -0.28 -0.05 17.91
N PHE A 67 0.91 -0.58 18.22
CA PHE A 67 1.49 -0.49 19.57
C PHE A 67 2.11 0.89 19.85
N SER A 68 2.69 1.55 18.84
CA SER A 68 3.27 2.89 18.96
C SER A 68 2.22 3.93 19.34
N ASP A 69 1.01 3.82 18.75
CA ASP A 69 -0.15 4.66 19.08
C ASP A 69 -0.54 4.63 20.58
N LYS A 70 -0.13 3.59 21.32
CA LYS A 70 -0.44 3.47 22.76
C LYS A 70 0.46 4.32 23.64
N ILE A 71 1.56 4.86 23.12
CA ILE A 71 2.60 5.50 23.92
C ILE A 71 2.94 6.90 23.34
N PRO A 72 2.51 8.01 23.98
CA PRO A 72 2.47 9.35 23.35
C PRO A 72 3.78 9.89 22.76
N TRP A 73 4.91 9.64 23.42
CA TRP A 73 6.24 10.02 22.94
C TRP A 73 6.77 9.14 21.79
N VAL A 74 6.37 7.87 21.73
CA VAL A 74 6.76 6.94 20.67
C VAL A 74 5.90 7.24 19.45
N ASP A 75 4.61 7.51 19.65
CA ASP A 75 3.66 8.00 18.66
C ASP A 75 4.20 9.22 17.90
N SER A 76 4.61 10.28 18.60
CA SER A 76 5.16 11.49 17.96
C SER A 76 6.44 11.23 17.14
N LEU A 77 7.34 10.36 17.63
CA LEU A 77 8.56 9.97 16.89
C LEU A 77 8.21 9.13 15.65
N TRP A 78 7.31 8.17 15.82
CA TRP A 78 6.84 7.29 14.77
C TRP A 78 6.16 8.09 13.66
N ASP A 79 5.22 8.97 14.01
CA ASP A 79 4.55 9.85 13.07
C ASP A 79 5.52 10.81 12.39
N GLY A 80 6.51 11.36 13.10
CA GLY A 80 7.54 12.20 12.51
C GLY A 80 8.31 11.49 11.38
N VAL A 81 8.71 10.24 11.60
CA VAL A 81 9.37 9.42 10.57
C VAL A 81 8.40 9.07 9.43
N HIS A 82 7.16 8.70 9.77
CA HIS A 82 6.17 8.24 8.80
C HIS A 82 5.54 9.36 7.98
N THR A 83 5.71 10.62 8.39
CA THR A 83 5.37 11.79 7.57
C THR A 83 6.12 11.80 6.25
N LEU A 84 7.32 11.19 6.19
CA LEU A 84 8.08 11.03 4.94
C LEU A 84 7.80 9.69 4.26
N ILE A 85 7.67 8.61 5.04
CA ILE A 85 7.49 7.25 4.51
C ILE A 85 6.10 7.07 3.87
N ARG A 86 5.02 7.57 4.49
CA ARG A 86 3.65 7.37 3.99
C ARG A 86 3.42 8.01 2.61
N PRO A 87 3.82 9.27 2.34
CA PRO A 87 3.69 9.84 1.00
C PRO A 87 4.49 9.09 -0.06
N VAL A 88 5.72 8.65 0.26
CA VAL A 88 6.56 7.88 -0.66
C VAL A 88 5.94 6.52 -0.94
N GLY A 89 5.51 5.79 0.10
CA GLY A 89 4.85 4.49 -0.04
C GLY A 89 3.55 4.57 -0.83
N GLY A 90 2.70 5.57 -0.55
CA GLY A 90 1.47 5.84 -1.31
C GLY A 90 1.76 6.17 -2.78
N GLY A 91 2.81 6.95 -3.05
CA GLY A 91 3.27 7.24 -4.41
C GLY A 91 3.74 5.99 -5.15
N LEU A 92 4.49 5.10 -4.49
CA LEU A 92 4.93 3.83 -5.09
C LEU A 92 3.75 2.91 -5.40
N LEU A 93 2.77 2.81 -4.51
CA LEU A 93 1.53 2.05 -4.77
C LEU A 93 0.77 2.63 -5.97
N ALA A 94 0.62 3.96 -6.04
CA ALA A 94 -0.01 4.63 -7.17
C ALA A 94 0.74 4.35 -8.49
N ILE A 95 2.07 4.43 -8.51
CA ILE A 95 2.88 4.16 -9.71
C ILE A 95 2.66 2.70 -10.18
N GLN A 96 2.66 1.73 -9.27
CA GLN A 96 2.42 0.34 -9.66
C GLN A 96 0.99 0.08 -10.17
N THR A 97 0.01 0.90 -9.76
CA THR A 97 -1.35 0.82 -10.32
C THR A 97 -1.50 1.48 -11.68
N LEU A 98 -0.69 2.49 -11.97
CA LEU A 98 -0.71 3.22 -13.24
C LEU A 98 0.08 2.49 -14.33
N GLY A 99 1.08 1.69 -13.95
CA GLY A 99 1.95 0.96 -14.87
C GLY A 99 2.83 1.88 -15.72
N THR A 100 3.76 1.30 -16.49
CA THR A 100 4.51 2.05 -17.51
C THR A 100 3.58 2.31 -18.69
N SER A 101 3.05 3.52 -18.80
CA SER A 101 2.43 3.98 -20.04
C SER A 101 3.57 4.20 -21.04
N ASP A 102 3.80 3.24 -21.93
CA ASP A 102 4.65 3.46 -23.10
C ASP A 102 3.92 4.51 -23.98
N PRO A 103 4.48 5.71 -24.20
CA PRO A 103 3.81 6.74 -25.00
C PRO A 103 3.96 6.52 -26.52
N ALA A 104 4.15 5.27 -26.97
CA ALA A 104 4.35 4.91 -28.37
C ALA A 104 3.05 4.71 -29.14
#